data_AF-A0A7R9BMV4-F1
#
_entry.id   AF-A0A7R9BMV4-F1
#
_cell.length_a   1.000
_cell.length_b   1.000
_cell.length_c   1.000
_cell.angle_alpha   90.00
_cell.angle_beta   90.00
_cell.angle_gamma   90.00
#
_symmetry.space_group_name_H-M   'P 1'
#
loop_
_entity.id
_entity.type
_entity.pdbx_description
1 polymer ?
#
loop_
_entity_poly.entity_id
_entity_poly.type
_entity_poly.pdbx_seq_one_letter_code
_entity_poly.pdbx_strand_id
1 'polypeptide(L)'
;MMLTFQVTYFMLAVWIYESPVMFSILSPVLVVGAATGLVVGNLLGLISGFQVLLGPKLPILGMAAFSSGVLRRPVALTIMIAELINNFYFVPILLLTTISAMMIGNLFNQALIKATMEYKGMPVLDWSPPGYAYFVKCKNIMSTSVTAFQPNENAGYVFDTIRNNPRETYPVVEPYYGSARGSAGRDYSREDKMKSSSTSPMSSILEQYETFGRLAGIISRDSLLVILKMHGYKNEPIIPWMVFARFHPNYFSVDTIIQSAEDRSQTINLRQYMDPSPMTLTPEHSMNRAHVLIRSFGTRAIPIVNEEYQVVGMITRADVARYKTWNFFCKYGAYKVPLARDDLFSIPRDGDDPTAT
;
A
#
# COMPACT_ATOMS: atom_id res chain seq x y z
N MET A 1 -6.36 6.09 -45.86
CA MET A 1 -5.15 6.72 -45.30
C MET A 1 -5.25 7.01 -43.79
N MET A 2 -6.32 7.62 -43.29
CA MET A 2 -6.42 7.90 -41.83
C MET A 2 -6.62 6.64 -40.98
N LEU A 3 -7.44 5.69 -41.43
CA LEU A 3 -7.63 4.41 -40.73
C LEU A 3 -6.33 3.60 -40.67
N THR A 4 -5.57 3.55 -41.77
CA THR A 4 -4.26 2.88 -41.82
C THR A 4 -3.26 3.54 -40.87
N PHE A 5 -3.23 4.87 -40.80
CA PHE A 5 -2.42 5.59 -39.82
C PHE A 5 -2.81 5.24 -38.37
N GLN A 6 -4.12 5.24 -38.06
CA GLN A 6 -4.61 4.92 -36.71
C GLN A 6 -4.20 3.52 -36.26
N VAL A 7 -4.38 2.51 -37.12
CA VAL A 7 -4.04 1.12 -36.79
C VAL A 7 -2.53 0.95 -36.60
N THR A 8 -1.72 1.48 -37.52
CA THR A 8 -0.25 1.40 -37.41
C THR A 8 0.26 2.11 -36.16
N TYR A 9 -0.23 3.33 -35.89
CA TYR A 9 0.19 4.10 -34.72
C TYR A 9 -0.27 3.46 -33.41
N PHE A 10 -1.46 2.87 -33.36
CA PHE A 10 -1.94 2.14 -32.19
C PHE A 10 -1.05 0.93 -31.87
N MET A 11 -0.67 0.13 -32.88
CA MET A 11 0.23 -1.01 -32.67
C MET A 11 1.62 -0.59 -32.18
N LEU A 12 2.18 0.48 -32.75
CA LEU A 12 3.44 1.06 -32.28
C LEU A 12 3.34 1.58 -30.84
N ALA A 13 2.23 2.24 -30.49
CA ALA A 13 2.00 2.73 -29.13
C ALA A 13 1.94 1.59 -28.10
N VAL A 14 1.29 0.47 -28.44
CA VAL A 14 1.27 -0.73 -27.58
C VAL A 14 2.67 -1.33 -27.46
N TRP A 15 3.45 -1.40 -28.54
CA TRP A 15 4.79 -1.96 -28.50
C TRP A 15 5.76 -1.10 -27.67
N ILE A 16 5.66 0.22 -27.77
CA ILE A 16 6.45 1.15 -26.95
C ILE A 16 6.04 1.07 -25.48
N TYR A 17 4.77 0.74 -25.18
CA TYR A 17 4.25 0.74 -23.81
C TYR A 17 5.03 -0.19 -22.87
N GLU A 18 5.42 -1.36 -23.38
CA GLU A 18 6.15 -2.40 -22.64
C GLU A 18 7.68 -2.18 -22.64
N SER A 19 8.16 -1.14 -23.31
CA SER A 19 9.58 -0.83 -23.35
C SER A 19 10.06 -0.24 -22.01
N PRO A 20 11.28 -0.55 -21.55
CA PRO A 20 11.86 0.00 -20.31
C PRO A 20 12.21 1.50 -20.39
N VAL A 21 11.80 2.20 -21.46
CA VAL A 21 12.10 3.61 -21.70
C VAL A 21 11.11 4.50 -20.96
N MET A 22 11.58 5.65 -20.46
CA MET A 22 10.71 6.68 -19.89
C MET A 22 10.00 7.46 -21.01
N PHE A 23 8.70 7.22 -21.21
CA PHE A 23 7.85 8.01 -22.09
C PHE A 23 6.51 8.33 -21.42
N SER A 24 5.86 9.40 -21.89
CA SER A 24 4.51 9.75 -21.43
C SER A 24 3.47 8.92 -22.18
N ILE A 25 2.65 8.17 -21.43
CA ILE A 25 1.52 7.41 -21.99
C ILE A 25 0.44 8.30 -22.61
N LEU A 26 0.41 9.59 -22.26
CA LEU A 26 -0.64 10.51 -22.65
C LEU A 26 -0.56 10.91 -24.14
N SER A 27 0.66 11.17 -24.63
CA SER A 27 0.88 11.62 -26.01
C SER A 27 0.31 10.65 -27.05
N PRO A 28 0.66 9.34 -27.05
CA PRO A 28 0.13 8.42 -28.05
C PRO A 28 -1.39 8.22 -27.92
N VAL A 29 -1.92 8.25 -26.69
CA VAL A 29 -3.36 8.12 -26.44
C VAL A 29 -4.14 9.30 -27.02
N LEU A 30 -3.63 10.53 -26.91
CA LEU A 30 -4.26 11.70 -27.52
C LEU A 30 -4.23 11.61 -29.05
N VAL A 31 -3.11 11.22 -29.66
CA VAL A 31 -2.99 11.10 -31.12
C VAL A 31 -3.94 10.03 -31.67
N VAL A 32 -4.01 8.86 -31.05
CA VAL A 32 -4.96 7.80 -31.44
C VAL A 32 -6.41 8.28 -31.29
N GLY A 33 -6.72 9.00 -30.22
CA GLY A 33 -8.05 9.58 -30.00
C GLY A 33 -8.43 10.62 -31.06
N ALA A 34 -7.51 11.51 -31.43
CA ALA A 34 -7.73 12.50 -32.49
C ALA A 34 -7.99 11.82 -33.83
N ALA A 35 -7.17 10.80 -34.16
CA ALA A 35 -7.35 10.00 -35.37
C ALA A 35 -8.71 9.28 -35.38
N THR A 36 -9.13 8.73 -34.24
CA THR A 36 -10.45 8.09 -34.09
C THR A 36 -11.58 9.10 -34.33
N GLY A 37 -11.48 10.31 -33.76
CA GLY A 37 -12.46 11.38 -33.98
C GLY A 37 -12.55 11.82 -35.45
N LEU A 38 -11.42 11.87 -36.17
CA LEU A 38 -11.38 12.15 -37.60
C LEU A 38 -12.02 11.02 -38.43
N VAL A 39 -11.72 9.76 -38.12
CA VAL A 39 -12.31 8.59 -38.81
C VAL A 39 -13.82 8.56 -38.62
N VAL A 40 -14.30 8.75 -37.38
CA VAL A 40 -15.74 8.80 -37.07
C VAL A 40 -16.39 10.01 -37.74
N GLY A 41 -15.73 11.17 -37.75
CA GLY A 41 -16.26 12.38 -38.42
C GLY A 41 -16.39 12.24 -39.93
N ASN A 42 -15.41 11.59 -40.57
CA ASN A 42 -15.50 11.27 -42.00
C ASN A 42 -16.63 10.27 -42.28
N LEU A 43 -16.81 9.27 -41.42
CA LEU A 43 -17.89 8.28 -41.55
C LEU A 43 -19.28 8.93 -41.39
N LEU A 44 -19.46 9.77 -40.37
CA LEU A 44 -20.72 10.49 -40.14
C LEU A 44 -21.06 11.45 -41.30
N GLY A 45 -20.03 12.02 -41.92
CA GLY A 45 -20.13 12.85 -43.11
C GLY A 45 -20.68 12.15 -44.34
N LEU A 46 -20.48 10.83 -44.45
CA LEU A 46 -21.02 10.03 -45.54
C LEU A 46 -22.50 9.72 -45.36
N ILE A 47 -22.96 9.61 -44.10
CA ILE A 47 -24.34 9.21 -43.75
C ILE A 47 -25.26 10.43 -43.64
N SER A 48 -24.72 11.57 -43.22
CA SER A 48 -25.46 12.80 -43.00
C SER A 48 -24.54 13.98 -43.35
N GLY A 49 -25.03 15.00 -44.06
CA GLY A 49 -24.27 16.22 -44.42
C GLY A 49 -23.77 17.08 -43.25
N PHE A 50 -23.65 16.49 -42.06
CA PHE A 50 -23.20 17.02 -40.78
C PHE A 50 -21.71 17.42 -40.73
N GLN A 51 -20.93 17.18 -41.80
CA GLN A 51 -19.50 17.54 -41.86
C GLN A 51 -19.25 19.04 -41.60
N VAL A 52 -20.16 19.91 -42.04
CA VAL A 52 -19.94 21.37 -42.01
C VAL A 52 -20.04 21.94 -40.59
N LEU A 53 -20.81 21.33 -39.69
CA LEU A 53 -21.10 21.92 -38.37
C LEU A 53 -20.10 21.53 -37.27
N LEU A 54 -19.48 20.35 -37.39
CA LEU A 54 -18.66 19.75 -36.33
C LEU A 54 -17.19 19.47 -36.72
N GLY A 55 -16.79 19.79 -37.95
CA GLY A 55 -15.49 19.46 -38.56
C GLY A 55 -14.27 19.54 -37.62
N PRO A 56 -13.86 20.73 -37.13
CA PRO A 56 -12.66 20.85 -36.29
C PRO A 56 -12.87 20.36 -34.84
N LYS A 57 -14.11 20.12 -34.40
CA LYS A 57 -14.46 19.77 -33.02
C LYS A 57 -14.50 18.25 -32.79
N LEU A 58 -14.72 17.45 -33.84
CA LEU A 58 -14.77 15.98 -33.75
C LEU A 58 -13.45 15.33 -33.33
N PRO A 59 -12.26 15.77 -33.80
CA PRO A 59 -10.98 15.24 -33.33
C PRO A 59 -10.79 15.49 -31.84
N ILE A 60 -11.20 16.67 -31.36
CA ILE A 60 -11.16 17.05 -29.94
C ILE A 60 -12.04 16.13 -29.09
N LEU A 61 -13.26 15.83 -29.55
CA LEU A 61 -14.15 14.87 -28.88
C LEU A 61 -13.57 13.44 -28.90
N GLY A 62 -12.95 13.03 -30.01
CA GLY A 62 -12.27 11.74 -30.12
C GLY A 62 -11.08 11.62 -29.16
N MET A 63 -10.26 12.66 -29.04
CA MET A 63 -9.18 12.76 -28.04
C MET A 63 -9.72 12.54 -26.63
N ALA A 64 -10.78 13.26 -26.28
CA ALA A 64 -11.40 13.20 -24.96
C ALA A 64 -11.99 11.81 -24.66
N ALA A 65 -12.76 11.25 -25.60
CA ALA A 65 -13.37 9.94 -25.46
C ALA A 65 -12.31 8.83 -25.27
N PHE A 66 -11.32 8.77 -26.17
CA PHE A 66 -10.31 7.72 -26.14
C PHE A 66 -9.41 7.82 -24.90
N SER A 67 -8.93 9.02 -24.57
CA SER A 67 -8.09 9.22 -23.38
C SER A 67 -8.81 8.90 -22.08
N SER A 68 -10.09 9.26 -21.95
CA SER A 68 -10.89 8.91 -20.78
C SER A 68 -11.16 7.41 -20.70
N GLY A 69 -11.41 6.75 -21.83
CA GLY A 69 -11.59 5.30 -21.91
C GLY A 69 -10.36 4.51 -21.45
N VAL A 70 -9.15 5.00 -21.73
CA VAL A 70 -7.88 4.35 -21.32
C VAL A 70 -7.49 4.69 -19.88
N LEU A 71 -7.54 5.98 -19.51
CA LEU A 71 -6.97 6.48 -18.24
C LEU A 71 -7.99 6.56 -17.09
N ARG A 72 -9.30 6.58 -17.38
CA ARG A 72 -10.40 6.71 -16.40
C ARG A 72 -10.29 7.92 -15.49
N ARG A 73 -9.83 9.05 -16.02
CA ARG A 73 -9.72 10.35 -15.31
C ARG A 73 -10.47 11.46 -16.06
N PRO A 74 -11.82 11.41 -16.13
CA PRO A 74 -12.61 12.25 -17.04
C PRO A 74 -12.48 13.75 -16.75
N VAL A 75 -12.52 14.16 -15.47
CA VAL A 75 -12.45 15.58 -15.08
C VAL A 75 -11.08 16.18 -15.43
N ALA A 76 -10.00 15.51 -15.03
CA ALA A 76 -8.64 16.00 -15.29
C ALA A 76 -8.34 16.07 -16.79
N LEU A 77 -8.76 15.07 -17.57
CA LEU A 77 -8.58 15.06 -19.02
C LEU A 77 -9.40 16.13 -19.72
N THR A 78 -10.63 16.38 -19.25
CA THR A 78 -11.48 17.44 -19.78
C THR A 78 -10.83 18.81 -19.61
N ILE A 79 -10.32 19.11 -18.40
CA ILE A 79 -9.65 20.39 -18.11
C ILE A 79 -8.38 20.53 -18.94
N MET A 80 -7.54 19.49 -18.98
CA MET A 80 -6.32 19.49 -19.80
C MET A 80 -6.62 19.77 -21.28
N ILE A 81 -7.60 19.08 -21.88
CA ILE A 81 -7.95 19.30 -23.29
C ILE A 81 -8.52 20.70 -23.50
N ALA A 82 -9.33 21.21 -22.57
CA ALA A 82 -9.88 22.57 -22.64
C ALA A 82 -8.78 23.64 -22.56
N GLU A 83 -7.77 23.45 -21.72
CA GLU A 83 -6.58 24.31 -21.62
C GLU A 83 -5.76 24.27 -22.92
N LEU A 84 -5.55 23.08 -23.51
CA LEU A 84 -4.83 22.92 -24.78
C LEU A 84 -5.51 23.65 -25.95
N ILE A 85 -6.83 23.71 -25.95
CA ILE A 85 -7.62 24.43 -26.97
C ILE A 85 -7.80 25.91 -26.59
N ASN A 86 -7.49 26.27 -25.34
CA ASN A 86 -7.78 27.56 -24.73
C ASN A 86 -9.26 27.97 -24.90
N ASN A 87 -10.18 27.01 -24.74
CA ASN A 87 -11.62 27.23 -24.90
C ASN A 87 -12.43 26.47 -23.85
N PHE A 88 -12.81 27.18 -22.79
CA PHE A 88 -13.56 26.61 -21.69
C PHE A 88 -15.07 26.48 -21.95
N TYR A 89 -15.62 27.11 -22.99
CA TYR A 89 -17.03 26.97 -23.34
C TYR A 89 -17.41 25.54 -23.73
N PHE A 90 -16.42 24.74 -24.19
CA PHE A 90 -16.63 23.36 -24.64
C PHE A 90 -16.54 22.33 -23.50
N VAL A 91 -16.18 22.75 -22.28
CA VAL A 91 -15.99 21.87 -21.11
C VAL A 91 -17.20 20.97 -20.81
N PRO A 92 -18.47 21.46 -20.83
CA PRO A 92 -19.61 20.60 -20.52
C PRO A 92 -19.76 19.42 -21.50
N ILE A 93 -19.51 19.66 -22.79
CA ILE A 93 -19.61 18.64 -23.85
C ILE A 93 -18.44 17.64 -23.74
N LEU A 94 -17.23 18.13 -23.47
CA LEU A 94 -16.07 17.28 -23.18
C LEU A 94 -16.30 16.41 -21.95
N LEU A 95 -16.85 16.99 -20.89
CA LEU A 95 -17.13 16.26 -19.65
C LEU A 95 -18.16 15.15 -19.87
N LEU A 96 -19.25 15.44 -20.59
CA LEU A 96 -20.24 14.42 -20.94
C LEU A 96 -19.63 13.28 -21.76
N THR A 97 -18.78 13.62 -22.72
CA THR A 97 -18.08 12.66 -23.59
C THR A 97 -17.10 11.79 -22.79
N THR A 98 -16.30 12.40 -21.93
CA THR A 98 -15.31 11.67 -21.11
C THR A 98 -15.97 10.78 -20.07
N ILE A 99 -17.05 11.22 -19.42
CA ILE A 99 -17.82 10.41 -18.47
C ILE A 99 -18.44 9.20 -19.17
N SER A 100 -19.07 9.42 -20.33
CA SER A 100 -19.68 8.33 -21.11
C SER A 100 -18.64 7.28 -21.53
N ALA A 101 -17.49 7.73 -22.03
CA ALA A 101 -16.38 6.84 -22.38
C ALA A 101 -15.79 6.11 -21.16
N MET A 102 -15.70 6.77 -20.00
CA MET A 102 -15.27 6.15 -18.75
C MET A 102 -16.25 5.06 -18.31
N MET A 103 -17.55 5.32 -18.37
CA MET A 103 -18.59 4.35 -18.01
C MET A 103 -18.50 3.10 -18.88
N ILE A 104 -18.43 3.27 -20.21
CA ILE A 104 -18.27 2.16 -21.14
C ILE A 104 -16.98 1.40 -20.83
N GLY A 105 -15.86 2.10 -20.64
CA GLY A 105 -14.61 1.44 -20.28
C GLY A 105 -14.71 0.63 -18.97
N ASN A 106 -15.38 1.17 -17.94
CA ASN A 106 -15.51 0.53 -16.62
C ASN A 106 -16.28 -0.80 -16.70
N LEU A 107 -17.08 -1.00 -17.75
CA LEU A 107 -17.78 -2.27 -17.99
C LEU A 107 -16.84 -3.37 -18.48
N PHE A 108 -15.78 -3.04 -19.22
CA PHE A 108 -14.93 -4.02 -19.90
C PHE A 108 -13.61 -4.29 -19.17
N ASN A 109 -12.91 -3.24 -18.73
CA ASN A 109 -11.57 -3.41 -18.17
C ASN A 109 -11.24 -2.33 -17.13
N GLN A 110 -10.22 -2.58 -16.30
CA GLN A 110 -9.65 -1.57 -15.41
C GLN A 110 -8.81 -0.53 -16.17
N ALA A 111 -8.56 0.62 -15.54
CA ALA A 111 -7.71 1.67 -16.10
C ALA A 111 -6.28 1.15 -16.33
N LEU A 112 -5.64 1.55 -17.43
CA LEU A 112 -4.33 1.04 -17.83
C LEU A 112 -3.26 1.20 -16.74
N ILE A 113 -3.19 2.38 -16.11
CA ILE A 113 -2.22 2.63 -15.03
C ILE A 113 -2.50 1.72 -13.82
N LYS A 114 -3.78 1.47 -13.48
CA LYS A 114 -4.15 0.58 -12.36
C LYS A 114 -3.73 -0.86 -12.65
N ALA A 115 -3.94 -1.32 -13.88
CA ALA A 115 -3.48 -2.63 -14.33
C ALA A 115 -1.98 -2.80 -14.18
N THR A 116 -1.20 -1.82 -14.64
CA THR A 116 0.28 -1.89 -14.58
C THR A 116 0.81 -1.83 -13.15
N MET A 117 0.17 -1.05 -12.28
CA MET A 117 0.53 -1.04 -10.85
C MET A 117 0.29 -2.39 -10.18
N GLU A 118 -0.80 -3.06 -10.57
CA GLU A 118 -1.13 -4.39 -10.08
C GLU A 118 -0.23 -5.48 -10.64
N TYR A 119 0.07 -5.42 -11.93
CA TYR A 119 1.02 -6.32 -12.58
C TYR A 119 2.42 -6.23 -11.95
N LYS A 120 2.84 -5.03 -11.52
CA LYS A 120 4.09 -4.81 -10.76
C LYS A 120 4.00 -5.21 -9.27
N GLY A 121 2.87 -5.74 -8.81
CA GLY A 121 2.68 -6.17 -7.41
C GLY A 121 2.78 -5.03 -6.38
N MET A 122 2.50 -3.78 -6.77
CA MET A 122 2.61 -2.64 -5.86
C MET A 122 1.42 -2.57 -4.89
N PRO A 123 1.64 -2.45 -3.56
CA PRO A 123 0.58 -2.39 -2.54
C PRO A 123 -0.10 -1.01 -2.50
N VAL A 124 -0.85 -0.68 -3.56
CA VAL A 124 -1.58 0.58 -3.68
C VAL A 124 -2.98 0.41 -3.07
N LEU A 125 -3.25 1.21 -2.05
CA LEU A 125 -4.55 1.31 -1.41
C LEU A 125 -5.49 2.22 -2.22
N ASP A 126 -6.65 1.70 -2.63
CA ASP A 126 -7.68 2.47 -3.33
C ASP A 126 -8.25 3.60 -2.45
N TRP A 127 -8.94 4.59 -3.05
CA TRP A 127 -9.56 5.70 -2.29
C TRP A 127 -10.68 5.24 -1.36
N SER A 128 -11.50 4.31 -1.83
CA SER A 128 -12.60 3.73 -1.07
C SER A 128 -12.26 2.28 -0.71
N PRO A 129 -12.57 1.84 0.52
CA PRO A 129 -12.45 0.44 0.88
C PRO A 129 -13.40 -0.42 0.03
N PRO A 130 -13.02 -1.67 -0.27
CA PRO A 130 -13.92 -2.59 -0.95
C PRO A 130 -15.13 -2.94 -0.08
N GLY A 131 -16.29 -3.19 -0.69
CA GLY A 131 -17.55 -3.46 0.02
C GLY A 131 -17.48 -4.60 1.05
N TYR A 132 -16.71 -5.67 0.81
CA TYR A 132 -16.55 -6.74 1.80
C TYR A 132 -15.74 -6.33 3.04
N ALA A 133 -14.94 -5.26 2.97
CA ALA A 133 -14.08 -4.82 4.08
C ALA A 133 -14.88 -4.39 5.32
N TYR A 134 -16.18 -4.14 5.17
CA TYR A 134 -17.08 -3.90 6.29
C TYR A 134 -17.30 -5.15 7.15
N PHE A 135 -17.26 -6.35 6.55
CA PHE A 135 -17.56 -7.62 7.22
C PHE A 135 -16.30 -8.37 7.69
N VAL A 136 -15.15 -8.11 7.05
CA VAL A 136 -13.87 -8.69 7.46
C VAL A 136 -13.34 -7.98 8.70
N LYS A 137 -12.99 -8.73 9.74
CA LYS A 137 -12.43 -8.20 11.00
C LYS A 137 -10.90 -8.10 10.95
N CYS A 138 -10.35 -7.18 11.73
CA CYS A 138 -8.91 -6.93 11.85
C CYS A 138 -8.14 -8.19 12.26
N LYS A 139 -8.70 -9.03 13.13
CA LYS A 139 -8.10 -10.30 13.55
C LYS A 139 -7.80 -11.28 12.41
N ASN A 140 -8.56 -11.22 11.32
CA ASN A 140 -8.39 -12.13 10.18
C ASN A 140 -7.31 -11.66 9.20
N ILE A 141 -6.90 -10.39 9.27
CA ILE A 141 -5.95 -9.77 8.33
C ILE A 141 -4.64 -9.32 8.99
N MET A 142 -4.62 -9.18 10.33
CA MET A 142 -3.44 -8.74 11.06
C MET A 142 -2.31 -9.77 11.02
N SER A 143 -1.08 -9.27 11.02
CA SER A 143 0.09 -10.11 11.25
C SER A 143 0.25 -10.38 12.75
N THR A 144 0.20 -11.65 13.15
CA THR A 144 0.31 -12.09 14.55
C THR A 144 1.75 -12.25 15.02
N SER A 145 2.69 -12.63 14.14
CA SER A 145 4.11 -12.60 14.46
C SER A 145 4.57 -11.14 14.51
N VAL A 146 4.65 -10.53 15.68
CA VAL A 146 5.12 -9.15 15.88
C VAL A 146 6.40 -9.15 16.67
N THR A 147 7.43 -8.48 16.15
CA THR A 147 8.63 -8.21 16.94
C THR A 147 8.43 -6.89 17.65
N ALA A 148 8.39 -6.94 18.98
CA ALA A 148 8.21 -5.77 19.84
C ALA A 148 9.50 -5.49 20.60
N PHE A 149 9.77 -4.22 20.89
CA PHE A 149 10.90 -3.79 21.71
C PHE A 149 10.42 -3.32 23.08
N GLN A 150 11.27 -3.46 24.09
CA GLN A 150 11.05 -2.85 25.40
C GLN A 150 11.50 -1.39 25.38
N PRO A 151 10.97 -0.52 26.28
CA PRO A 151 11.42 0.87 26.37
C PRO A 151 12.93 1.03 26.60
N ASN A 152 13.54 0.09 27.32
CA ASN A 152 14.98 -0.01 27.49
C ASN A 152 15.45 -1.30 26.83
N GLU A 153 16.03 -1.20 25.65
CA GLU A 153 16.40 -2.36 24.83
C GLU A 153 17.91 -2.41 24.59
N ASN A 154 18.47 -3.61 24.48
CA ASN A 154 19.88 -3.78 24.13
C ASN A 154 20.16 -3.39 22.67
N ALA A 155 21.19 -2.59 22.41
CA ALA A 155 21.52 -2.08 21.09
C ALA A 155 21.90 -3.19 20.08
N GLY A 156 22.57 -4.25 20.54
CA GLY A 156 22.88 -5.42 19.73
C GLY A 156 21.63 -6.17 19.28
N TYR A 157 20.67 -6.37 20.20
CA TYR A 157 19.40 -7.01 19.88
C TYR A 157 18.57 -6.19 18.88
N VAL A 158 18.51 -4.87 19.05
CA VAL A 158 17.83 -3.97 18.09
C VAL A 158 18.47 -4.10 16.70
N PHE A 159 19.81 -4.08 16.61
CA PHE A 159 20.51 -4.23 15.34
C PHE A 159 20.24 -5.57 14.68
N ASP A 160 20.37 -6.67 15.41
CA ASP A 160 20.15 -8.02 14.89
C ASP A 160 18.69 -8.20 14.43
N THR A 161 17.74 -7.64 15.18
CA THR A 161 16.32 -7.67 14.85
C THR A 161 16.03 -6.94 13.53
N ILE A 162 16.55 -5.72 13.37
CA ILE A 162 16.34 -4.92 12.15
C ILE A 162 17.01 -5.57 10.95
N ARG A 163 18.14 -6.27 11.15
CA ARG A 163 18.87 -6.99 10.11
C ARG A 163 18.12 -8.24 9.66
N ASN A 164 17.65 -9.06 10.61
CA ASN A 164 17.05 -10.37 10.34
C ASN A 164 15.58 -10.27 9.94
N ASN A 165 14.82 -9.34 10.54
CA ASN A 165 13.39 -9.17 10.31
C ASN A 165 13.07 -7.69 9.99
N PRO A 166 13.47 -7.18 8.82
CA PRO A 166 13.31 -5.78 8.48
C PRO A 166 11.83 -5.39 8.31
N ARG A 167 11.28 -4.70 9.30
CA ARG A 167 9.97 -4.03 9.24
C ARG A 167 10.13 -2.53 9.26
N GLU A 168 9.14 -1.80 8.74
CA GLU A 168 9.15 -0.33 8.74
C GLU A 168 8.85 0.27 10.12
N THR A 169 8.12 -0.44 10.97
CA THR A 169 7.64 0.06 12.26
C THR A 169 7.57 -1.09 13.27
N TYR A 170 7.96 -0.80 14.51
CA TYR A 170 7.98 -1.74 15.62
C TYR A 170 7.20 -1.16 16.80
N PRO A 171 6.33 -1.94 17.45
CA PRO A 171 5.72 -1.51 18.70
C PRO A 171 6.74 -1.56 19.84
N VAL A 172 6.67 -0.57 20.71
CA VAL A 172 7.37 -0.54 22.00
C VAL A 172 6.38 -0.96 23.06
N VAL A 173 6.71 -1.99 23.84
CA VAL A 173 5.81 -2.63 24.80
C VAL A 173 6.43 -2.68 26.20
N GLU A 174 5.63 -2.35 27.20
CA GLU A 174 5.98 -2.55 28.60
C GLU A 174 5.67 -4.00 29.02
N PRO A 175 6.58 -4.65 29.78
CA PRO A 175 6.34 -5.99 30.30
C PRO A 175 5.13 -5.98 31.24
N TYR A 176 4.17 -6.88 30.99
CA TYR A 176 2.95 -6.98 31.78
C TYR A 176 3.04 -8.19 32.73
N TYR A 177 2.95 -7.93 34.04
CA TYR A 177 3.14 -8.92 35.11
C TYR A 177 2.02 -9.99 35.21
N GLY A 178 0.93 -9.87 34.45
CA GLY A 178 -0.21 -10.80 34.49
C GLY A 178 -0.28 -11.84 33.36
N SER A 179 0.59 -11.74 32.34
CA SER A 179 0.69 -12.77 31.31
C SER A 179 1.88 -13.66 31.65
N ALA A 180 1.65 -14.96 31.83
CA ALA A 180 2.64 -15.98 32.24
C ALA A 180 3.88 -16.15 31.31
N ARG A 181 4.12 -15.21 30.39
CA ARG A 181 5.23 -15.18 29.43
C ARG A 181 5.94 -13.83 29.32
N GLY A 182 5.54 -12.80 30.08
CA GLY A 182 6.01 -11.41 29.90
C GLY A 182 7.42 -11.08 30.39
N SER A 183 8.19 -12.03 30.94
CA SER A 183 9.55 -11.74 31.43
C SER A 183 10.60 -12.83 31.14
N ALA A 184 10.20 -13.92 30.48
CA ALA A 184 11.11 -14.98 30.02
C ALA A 184 10.67 -15.44 28.63
N GLY A 185 11.25 -14.83 27.59
CA GLY A 185 10.96 -15.15 26.20
C GLY A 185 11.83 -14.37 25.23
N ARG A 186 13.16 -14.47 25.43
CA ARG A 186 14.12 -14.30 24.35
C ARG A 186 13.91 -15.46 23.39
N ASP A 187 13.81 -15.17 22.09
CA ASP A 187 13.72 -16.13 20.99
C ASP A 187 12.77 -17.32 21.20
N TYR A 188 11.48 -17.16 20.88
CA TYR A 188 10.61 -18.32 20.68
C TYR A 188 10.43 -18.62 19.20
N SER A 189 11.46 -19.28 18.67
CA SER A 189 11.29 -20.31 17.63
C SER A 189 10.36 -21.41 18.15
N ARG A 190 9.71 -22.07 17.20
CA ARG A 190 8.41 -22.75 17.31
C ARG A 190 8.40 -24.12 18.02
N GLU A 191 9.42 -24.46 18.80
CA GLU A 191 9.58 -25.79 19.40
C GLU A 191 9.54 -25.67 20.93
N ASP A 192 8.96 -26.67 21.58
CA ASP A 192 8.74 -26.80 23.04
C ASP A 192 7.54 -26.06 23.67
N LYS A 193 6.33 -26.60 23.44
CA LYS A 193 5.20 -26.44 24.39
C LYS A 193 4.48 -27.77 24.63
N MET A 194 4.97 -28.55 25.59
CA MET A 194 4.15 -29.53 26.30
C MET A 194 4.54 -29.53 27.78
N LYS A 195 3.52 -29.44 28.65
CA LYS A 195 3.52 -29.43 30.14
C LYS A 195 3.68 -28.06 30.81
N SER A 196 2.55 -27.46 31.18
CA SER A 196 2.10 -27.46 32.58
C SER A 196 0.81 -26.66 32.74
N SER A 197 -0.10 -27.25 33.51
CA SER A 197 -1.47 -26.85 33.73
C SER A 197 -1.66 -26.37 35.17
N SER A 198 -2.24 -25.18 35.35
CA SER A 198 -3.21 -24.84 36.40
C SER A 198 -3.52 -23.34 36.30
N THR A 199 -4.79 -22.92 36.22
CA THR A 199 -5.49 -21.94 37.11
C THR A 199 -6.79 -21.40 36.47
N SER A 200 -7.89 -21.45 37.26
CA SER A 200 -9.22 -20.79 37.17
C SER A 200 -10.19 -21.15 36.02
N PRO A 201 -11.51 -21.31 36.29
CA PRO A 201 -12.53 -21.58 35.26
C PRO A 201 -12.99 -20.34 34.45
N MET A 202 -12.51 -19.13 34.76
CA MET A 202 -12.86 -17.88 34.07
C MET A 202 -11.76 -17.35 33.12
N SER A 203 -10.71 -18.13 32.87
CA SER A 203 -9.60 -17.78 31.97
C SER A 203 -9.73 -18.44 30.58
N SER A 204 -10.73 -19.31 30.38
CA SER A 204 -10.89 -20.11 29.16
C SER A 204 -11.41 -19.33 27.93
N ILE A 205 -11.86 -18.09 28.10
CA ILE A 205 -12.30 -17.21 26.99
C ILE A 205 -11.18 -16.23 26.57
N LEU A 206 -10.22 -15.94 27.46
CA LEU A 206 -9.12 -15.00 27.20
C LEU A 206 -7.97 -15.62 26.38
N GLU A 207 -8.09 -16.87 25.99
CA GLU A 207 -7.01 -17.71 25.47
C GLU A 207 -6.90 -17.71 23.93
N GLN A 208 -7.32 -16.63 23.24
CA GLN A 208 -7.38 -16.65 21.77
C GLN A 208 -6.16 -16.05 21.05
N TYR A 209 -5.32 -15.25 21.71
CA TYR A 209 -4.20 -14.60 21.03
C TYR A 209 -2.91 -14.56 21.87
N GLU A 210 -1.76 -14.78 21.21
CA GLU A 210 -0.46 -14.51 21.84
C GLU A 210 -0.27 -13.00 21.98
N THR A 211 0.04 -12.55 23.19
CA THR A 211 0.19 -11.12 23.54
C THR A 211 1.67 -10.77 23.73
N PHE A 212 2.08 -9.58 23.28
CA PHE A 212 3.47 -9.13 23.33
C PHE A 212 3.79 -8.16 24.48
N GLY A 213 2.79 -7.75 25.27
CA GLY A 213 2.93 -6.78 26.36
C GLY A 213 2.08 -5.53 26.14
N ARG A 214 2.05 -4.61 27.12
CA ARG A 214 1.21 -3.40 27.07
C ARG A 214 1.84 -2.38 26.13
N LEU A 215 1.07 -1.85 25.17
CA LEU A 215 1.59 -0.88 24.21
C LEU A 215 2.03 0.41 24.93
N ALA A 216 3.29 0.79 24.76
CA ALA A 216 3.84 2.06 25.24
C ALA A 216 3.97 3.09 24.10
N GLY A 217 4.22 2.62 22.87
CA GLY A 217 4.34 3.48 21.70
C GLY A 217 4.72 2.69 20.44
N ILE A 218 5.02 3.39 19.35
CA ILE A 218 5.60 2.80 18.14
C ILE A 218 6.88 3.54 17.75
N ILE A 219 7.82 2.84 17.14
CA ILE A 219 9.05 3.43 16.64
C ILE A 219 9.32 2.97 15.20
N SER A 220 9.77 3.90 14.36
CA SER A 220 10.10 3.61 12.97
C SER A 220 11.49 2.98 12.85
N ARG A 221 11.68 2.13 11.83
CA ARG A 221 13.01 1.57 11.49
C ARG A 221 14.02 2.66 11.22
N ASP A 222 13.61 3.69 10.49
CA ASP A 222 14.44 4.83 10.11
C ASP A 222 14.97 5.55 11.36
N SER A 223 14.11 5.75 12.37
CA SER A 223 14.51 6.28 13.67
C SER A 223 15.53 5.39 14.38
N LEU A 224 15.31 4.06 14.40
CA LEU A 224 16.24 3.12 15.03
C LEU A 224 17.61 3.13 14.34
N LEU A 225 17.66 3.22 13.01
CA LEU A 225 18.92 3.31 12.26
C LEU A 225 19.71 4.57 12.61
N VAL A 226 19.03 5.71 12.75
CA VAL A 226 19.67 6.97 13.18
C VAL A 226 20.18 6.84 14.62
N ILE A 227 19.40 6.27 15.53
CA ILE A 227 19.80 6.07 16.94
C ILE A 227 21.05 5.19 17.01
N LEU A 228 21.08 4.08 16.27
CA LEU A 228 22.24 3.19 16.21
C LEU A 228 23.46 3.85 15.57
N LYS A 229 23.29 4.63 14.51
CA LYS A 229 24.40 5.31 13.83
C LYS A 229 25.00 6.45 14.63
N MET A 230 24.18 7.14 15.42
CA MET A 230 24.58 8.29 16.24
C MET A 230 24.94 7.89 17.68
N HIS A 231 25.00 6.59 18.00
CA HIS A 231 25.31 6.06 19.33
C HIS A 231 24.39 6.65 20.43
N GLY A 232 23.08 6.76 20.15
CA GLY A 232 22.07 7.31 21.07
C GLY A 232 21.72 6.40 22.23
N TYR A 233 22.70 6.08 23.07
CA TYR A 233 22.56 5.18 24.21
C TYR A 233 22.03 5.89 25.45
N LYS A 234 21.57 5.12 26.44
CA LYS A 234 20.89 5.62 27.64
C LYS A 234 21.70 6.65 28.46
N ASN A 235 23.03 6.53 28.46
CA ASN A 235 23.92 7.42 29.20
C ASN A 235 24.44 8.60 28.36
N GLU A 236 24.08 8.64 27.08
CA GLU A 236 24.48 9.70 26.14
C GLU A 236 23.40 10.80 26.07
N PRO A 237 23.74 12.01 25.62
CA PRO A 237 22.76 13.06 25.44
C PRO A 237 21.71 12.68 24.38
N ILE A 238 20.47 13.13 24.59
CA ILE A 238 19.37 12.86 23.67
C ILE A 238 19.68 13.46 22.31
N ILE A 239 19.72 12.61 21.28
CA ILE A 239 19.84 13.04 19.88
C ILE A 239 18.70 14.03 19.52
N PRO A 240 19.01 15.27 19.13
CA PRO A 240 17.99 16.24 18.70
C PRO A 240 17.27 15.79 17.43
N TRP A 241 15.98 16.12 17.32
CA TRP A 241 15.14 15.75 16.16
C TRP A 241 15.74 16.20 14.81
N MET A 242 16.48 17.31 14.79
CA MET A 242 17.12 17.86 13.58
C MET A 242 18.14 16.90 12.96
N VAL A 243 18.76 16.03 13.77
CA VAL A 243 19.67 14.98 13.28
C VAL A 243 18.90 13.94 12.49
N PHE A 244 17.71 13.54 12.95
CA PHE A 244 16.86 12.59 12.23
C PHE A 244 16.39 13.18 10.88
N ALA A 245 16.02 14.47 10.87
CA ALA A 245 15.59 15.16 9.65
C ALA A 245 16.71 15.28 8.61
N ARG A 246 17.96 15.41 9.03
CA ARG A 246 19.13 15.51 8.14
C ARG A 246 19.31 14.29 7.23
N PHE A 247 18.88 13.12 7.68
CA PHE A 247 19.01 11.86 6.93
C PHE A 247 17.77 11.53 6.09
N HIS A 248 16.68 12.29 6.21
CA HIS A 248 15.52 12.10 5.36
C HIS A 248 15.77 12.70 3.96
N PRO A 249 15.42 12.02 2.86
CA PRO A 249 14.78 10.70 2.77
C PRO A 249 15.77 9.51 2.67
N ASN A 250 17.06 9.79 2.54
CA ASN A 250 18.10 8.80 2.26
C ASN A 250 18.70 8.24 3.56
N TYR A 251 17.94 7.36 4.22
CA TYR A 251 18.40 6.66 5.40
C TYR A 251 19.49 5.62 5.07
N PHE A 252 20.31 5.30 6.07
CA PHE A 252 21.39 4.34 5.94
C PHE A 252 20.89 2.91 5.78
N SER A 253 21.64 2.07 5.08
CA SER A 253 21.42 0.62 5.13
C SER A 253 21.97 0.05 6.44
N VAL A 254 21.32 -0.99 6.97
CA VAL A 254 21.74 -1.65 8.23
C VAL A 254 23.21 -2.08 8.17
N ASP A 255 23.65 -2.58 7.02
CA ASP A 255 25.01 -3.10 6.83
C ASP A 255 26.10 -2.02 6.88
N THR A 256 25.75 -0.73 6.80
CA THR A 256 26.71 0.39 6.91
C THR A 256 26.97 0.83 8.36
N ILE A 257 26.22 0.27 9.31
CA ILE A 257 26.35 0.58 10.73
C ILE A 257 27.31 -0.46 11.33
N ILE A 258 28.52 -0.01 11.65
CA ILE A 258 29.52 -0.83 12.33
C ILE A 258 29.24 -0.73 13.83
N GLN A 259 29.01 -1.87 14.48
CA GLN A 259 28.86 -1.95 15.93
C GLN A 259 30.06 -2.64 16.54
N SER A 260 30.74 -1.96 17.47
CA SER A 260 31.75 -2.61 18.32
C SER A 260 31.09 -3.56 19.35
N ALA A 261 31.88 -4.41 20.00
CA ALA A 261 31.36 -5.27 21.07
C ALA A 261 30.80 -4.44 22.25
N GLU A 262 31.41 -3.28 22.52
CA GLU A 262 30.99 -2.32 23.54
C GLU A 262 29.63 -1.72 23.18
N ASP A 263 29.49 -1.24 21.94
CA ASP A 263 28.22 -0.70 21.41
C ASP A 263 27.06 -1.69 21.55
N ARG A 264 27.29 -2.96 21.23
CA ARG A 264 26.27 -4.01 21.31
C ARG A 264 25.81 -4.26 22.75
N SER A 265 26.67 -4.01 23.75
CA SER A 265 26.30 -4.17 25.16
C SER A 265 25.50 -2.99 25.72
N GLN A 266 25.50 -1.84 25.02
CA GLN A 266 24.79 -0.64 25.47
C GLN A 266 23.26 -0.82 25.43
N THR A 267 22.59 -0.05 26.29
CA THR A 267 21.11 0.01 26.34
C THR A 267 20.63 1.30 25.70
N ILE A 268 19.58 1.22 24.89
CA ILE A 268 18.92 2.35 24.25
C ILE A 268 17.59 2.61 24.97
N ASN A 269 17.32 3.87 25.32
CA ASN A 269 16.02 4.28 25.84
C ASN A 269 15.09 4.73 24.70
N LEU A 270 14.30 3.80 24.17
CA LEU A 270 13.39 4.05 23.05
C LEU A 270 12.23 4.98 23.42
N ARG A 271 11.91 5.14 24.71
CA ARG A 271 10.81 6.01 25.17
C ARG A 271 11.00 7.48 24.77
N GLN A 272 12.24 7.89 24.56
CA GLN A 272 12.60 9.27 24.18
C GLN A 272 12.40 9.55 22.68
N TYR A 273 12.27 8.50 21.86
CA TYR A 273 12.24 8.60 20.40
C TYR A 273 10.98 8.01 19.75
N MET A 274 10.23 7.19 20.50
CA MET A 274 8.99 6.58 20.02
C MET A 274 7.85 7.62 19.94
N ASP A 275 6.86 7.33 19.09
CA ASP A 275 5.56 7.97 19.18
C ASP A 275 4.77 7.32 20.33
N PRO A 276 4.48 8.04 21.43
CA PRO A 276 3.80 7.49 22.60
C PRO A 276 2.30 7.27 22.39
N SER A 277 1.70 7.86 21.36
CA SER A 277 0.25 7.86 21.15
C SER A 277 -0.13 7.37 19.75
N PRO A 278 0.29 6.15 19.36
CA PRO A 278 -0.06 5.58 18.07
C PRO A 278 -1.56 5.36 17.94
N MET A 279 -2.07 5.45 16.71
CA MET A 279 -3.41 4.96 16.41
C MET A 279 -3.47 3.45 16.62
N THR A 280 -4.47 3.00 17.37
CA THR A 280 -4.69 1.58 17.69
C THR A 280 -6.05 1.12 17.18
N LEU A 281 -6.16 -0.18 16.91
CA LEU A 281 -7.43 -0.85 16.65
C LEU A 281 -7.55 -2.09 17.54
N THR A 282 -8.76 -2.59 17.71
CA THR A 282 -9.01 -3.87 18.39
C THR A 282 -9.23 -4.99 17.37
N PRO A 283 -9.04 -6.27 17.75
CA PRO A 283 -9.24 -7.43 16.87
C PRO A 283 -10.61 -7.47 16.19
N GLU A 284 -11.63 -6.91 16.85
CA GLU A 284 -13.02 -6.93 16.40
C GLU A 284 -13.40 -5.79 15.44
N HIS A 285 -12.56 -4.75 15.30
CA HIS A 285 -12.81 -3.69 14.33
C HIS A 285 -12.79 -4.20 12.89
N SER A 286 -13.53 -3.55 11.99
CA SER A 286 -13.57 -3.93 10.58
C SER A 286 -12.31 -3.51 9.82
N MET A 287 -11.96 -4.29 8.78
CA MET A 287 -10.91 -3.96 7.82
C MET A 287 -11.15 -2.58 7.18
N ASN A 288 -12.40 -2.20 6.98
CA ASN A 288 -12.76 -0.87 6.50
C ASN A 288 -12.19 0.23 7.41
N ARG A 289 -12.34 0.09 8.74
CA ARG A 289 -11.81 1.07 9.68
C ARG A 289 -10.27 1.16 9.59
N ALA A 290 -9.59 0.02 9.47
CA ALA A 290 -8.15 -0.01 9.23
C ALA A 290 -7.77 0.68 7.90
N HIS A 291 -8.50 0.41 6.83
CA HIS A 291 -8.32 1.06 5.53
C HIS A 291 -8.45 2.57 5.63
N VAL A 292 -9.52 3.07 6.26
CA VAL A 292 -9.77 4.51 6.42
C VAL A 292 -8.68 5.15 7.25
N LEU A 293 -8.28 4.57 8.39
CA LEU A 293 -7.21 5.13 9.22
C LEU A 293 -5.88 5.21 8.47
N ILE A 294 -5.46 4.13 7.80
CA ILE A 294 -4.22 4.10 7.01
C ILE A 294 -4.26 5.13 5.88
N ARG A 295 -5.39 5.24 5.17
CA ARG A 295 -5.55 6.12 4.02
C ARG A 295 -5.59 7.60 4.42
N SER A 296 -6.36 7.92 5.46
CA SER A 296 -6.64 9.29 5.90
C SER A 296 -5.47 9.91 6.66
N PHE A 297 -4.81 9.13 7.53
CA PHE A 297 -3.68 9.62 8.32
C PHE A 297 -2.32 9.28 7.72
N GLY A 298 -2.28 8.46 6.66
CA GLY A 298 -1.02 8.07 6.01
C GLY A 298 -0.15 7.15 6.89
N THR A 299 -0.72 6.50 7.90
CA THR A 299 0.03 5.65 8.83
C THR A 299 0.55 4.41 8.12
N ARG A 300 1.82 4.05 8.33
CA ARG A 300 2.44 2.86 7.71
C ARG A 300 1.96 1.55 8.32
N ALA A 301 1.75 1.56 9.64
CA ALA A 301 1.29 0.42 10.41
C ALA A 301 0.41 0.87 11.58
N ILE A 302 -0.51 0.01 11.99
CA ILE A 302 -1.45 0.20 13.10
C ILE A 302 -1.31 -0.99 14.06
N PRO A 303 -0.90 -0.79 15.32
CA PRO A 303 -0.97 -1.82 16.36
C PRO A 303 -2.40 -2.24 16.67
N ILE A 304 -2.60 -3.55 16.78
CA ILE A 304 -3.84 -4.17 17.24
C ILE A 304 -3.69 -4.53 18.70
N VAL A 305 -4.56 -3.98 19.55
CA VAL A 305 -4.53 -4.15 21.00
C VAL A 305 -5.82 -4.80 21.52
N ASN A 306 -5.70 -5.61 22.58
CA ASN A 306 -6.85 -6.15 23.31
C ASN A 306 -7.44 -5.13 24.30
N GLU A 307 -8.39 -5.57 25.12
CA GLU A 307 -9.08 -4.73 26.11
C GLU A 307 -8.12 -4.25 27.22
N GLU A 308 -7.08 -5.02 27.52
CA GLU A 308 -6.00 -4.69 28.46
C GLU A 308 -4.89 -3.81 27.84
N TYR A 309 -5.10 -3.31 26.63
CA TYR A 309 -4.14 -2.50 25.87
C TYR A 309 -2.80 -3.23 25.57
N GLN A 310 -2.85 -4.55 25.49
CA GLN A 310 -1.73 -5.39 25.11
C GLN A 310 -1.71 -5.60 23.59
N VAL A 311 -0.52 -5.55 23.01
CA VAL A 311 -0.33 -5.77 21.57
C VAL A 311 -0.57 -7.24 21.26
N VAL A 312 -1.49 -7.48 20.32
CA VAL A 312 -1.86 -8.80 19.80
C VAL A 312 -1.36 -9.00 18.37
N GLY A 313 -1.22 -7.91 17.62
CA GLY A 313 -0.83 -7.94 16.22
C GLY A 313 -0.53 -6.56 15.67
N MET A 314 -0.13 -6.52 14.39
CA MET A 314 0.04 -5.28 13.64
C MET A 314 -0.67 -5.42 12.29
N ILE A 315 -1.29 -4.32 11.82
CA ILE A 315 -1.82 -4.21 10.46
C ILE A 315 -1.00 -3.18 9.71
N THR A 316 -0.45 -3.55 8.56
CA THR A 316 0.27 -2.65 7.66
C THR A 316 -0.56 -2.29 6.43
N ARG A 317 -0.12 -1.28 5.68
CA ARG A 317 -0.73 -0.95 4.38
C ARG A 317 -0.72 -2.14 3.42
N ALA A 318 0.32 -2.98 3.46
CA ALA A 318 0.41 -4.18 2.63
C ALA A 318 -0.69 -5.19 2.96
N ASP A 319 -0.97 -5.41 4.26
CA ASP A 319 -2.01 -6.35 4.70
C ASP A 319 -3.40 -5.94 4.21
N VAL A 320 -3.69 -4.64 4.18
CA VAL A 320 -4.97 -4.13 3.68
C VAL A 320 -5.02 -4.09 2.15
N ALA A 321 -3.90 -3.77 1.48
CA ALA A 321 -3.85 -3.65 0.02
C ALA A 321 -3.84 -5.01 -0.72
N ARG A 322 -3.56 -6.12 -0.02
CA ARG A 322 -3.55 -7.48 -0.60
C ARG A 322 -4.88 -7.91 -1.20
N TYR A 323 -6.00 -7.40 -0.71
CA TYR A 323 -7.31 -7.87 -1.15
C TYR A 323 -7.93 -6.86 -2.13
N LYS A 324 -8.20 -7.31 -3.35
CA LYS A 324 -8.86 -6.52 -4.39
C LYS A 324 -10.20 -7.11 -4.77
N THR A 325 -10.99 -6.29 -5.45
CA THR A 325 -12.31 -6.66 -5.95
C THR A 325 -12.31 -6.64 -7.46
N TRP A 326 -13.07 -7.53 -8.06
CA TRP A 326 -13.44 -7.45 -9.47
C TRP A 326 -14.95 -7.31 -9.57
N ASN A 327 -15.37 -6.41 -10.47
CA ASN A 327 -16.76 -6.20 -10.83
C ASN A 327 -16.87 -6.46 -12.32
N PHE A 328 -17.61 -7.49 -12.71
CA PHE A 328 -17.93 -7.74 -14.11
C PHE A 328 -19.40 -8.09 -14.21
N PHE A 329 -20.17 -7.24 -14.90
CA PHE A 329 -21.58 -7.47 -15.23
C PHE A 329 -22.44 -7.95 -14.04
N CYS A 330 -22.65 -7.07 -13.04
CA CYS A 330 -23.38 -7.35 -11.80
C CYS A 330 -22.84 -8.51 -10.93
N LYS A 331 -21.74 -9.16 -11.32
CA LYS A 331 -21.00 -10.08 -10.44
C LYS A 331 -19.91 -9.33 -9.70
N TYR A 332 -19.79 -9.65 -8.42
CA TYR A 332 -18.80 -9.09 -7.51
C TYR A 332 -17.99 -10.24 -6.92
N GLY A 333 -16.67 -10.12 -6.92
CA GLY A 333 -15.78 -11.07 -6.28
C GLY A 333 -14.57 -10.39 -5.66
N ALA A 334 -13.92 -11.06 -4.72
CA ALA A 334 -12.68 -10.64 -4.10
C ALA A 334 -11.57 -11.64 -4.42
N TYR A 335 -10.35 -11.15 -4.62
CA TYR A 335 -9.17 -11.97 -4.84
C TYR A 335 -7.96 -11.37 -4.12
N LYS A 336 -6.99 -12.22 -3.82
CA LYS A 336 -5.73 -11.82 -3.19
C LYS A 336 -4.71 -11.53 -4.29
N VAL A 337 -4.11 -10.35 -4.25
CA VAL A 337 -3.03 -9.94 -5.14
C VAL A 337 -1.69 -10.36 -4.51
N PRO A 338 -0.83 -11.11 -5.22
CA PRO A 338 0.53 -11.35 -4.75
C PRO A 338 1.29 -10.01 -4.77
N LEU A 339 1.85 -9.62 -3.62
CA LEU A 339 2.62 -8.38 -3.51
C LEU A 339 4.08 -8.65 -3.79
N ALA A 340 4.76 -7.76 -4.51
CA ALA A 340 6.19 -7.90 -4.84
C ALA A 340 7.11 -7.93 -3.61
N ARG A 341 6.62 -7.53 -2.42
CA ARG A 341 7.35 -7.63 -1.14
C ARG A 341 7.28 -9.02 -0.52
N ASP A 342 6.32 -9.87 -0.91
CA ASP A 342 6.17 -11.20 -0.35
C ASP A 342 7.34 -12.10 -0.79
N ASP A 343 7.86 -11.91 -2.01
CA ASP A 343 8.97 -12.70 -2.58
C ASP A 343 10.36 -12.42 -1.94
N LEU A 344 10.52 -11.27 -1.26
CA LEU A 344 11.77 -10.92 -0.57
C LEU A 344 11.85 -11.51 0.86
N PHE A 345 10.73 -11.95 1.43
CA PHE A 345 10.66 -12.50 2.79
C PHE A 345 9.94 -13.85 2.89
N SER A 346 9.41 -14.39 1.79
CA SER A 346 8.96 -15.77 1.72
C SER A 346 10.18 -16.68 1.68
N ILE A 347 10.65 -17.09 2.86
CA ILE A 347 11.25 -18.43 2.98
C ILE A 347 10.20 -19.39 2.41
N PRO A 348 10.52 -20.22 1.40
CA PRO A 348 9.56 -21.18 0.86
C PRO A 348 9.04 -22.02 2.02
N ARG A 349 7.72 -22.00 2.22
CA ARG A 349 7.06 -22.97 3.08
C ARG A 349 6.98 -24.25 2.28
N ASP A 350 7.75 -25.25 2.68
CA ASP A 350 7.55 -26.62 2.19
C ASP A 350 6.08 -26.99 2.44
N GLY A 351 5.27 -27.03 1.37
CA GLY A 351 3.86 -27.44 1.43
C GLY A 351 2.88 -26.60 0.61
N ASP A 352 3.22 -25.41 0.12
CA ASP A 352 2.30 -24.56 -0.66
C ASP A 352 2.51 -24.70 -2.19
N ASP A 353 2.69 -25.92 -2.69
CA ASP A 353 2.61 -26.21 -4.13
C ASP A 353 1.25 -26.86 -4.45
N PRO A 354 0.31 -26.13 -5.09
CA PRO A 354 -0.98 -26.68 -5.48
C PRO A 354 -0.92 -27.61 -6.70
N THR A 355 0.28 -27.96 -7.20
CA THR A 355 0.45 -28.88 -8.32
C THR A 355 0.96 -30.28 -7.97
N ALA A 356 1.07 -30.61 -6.68
CA ALA A 356 1.30 -31.98 -6.22
C ALA A 356 -0.02 -32.71 -5.94
N THR A 357 -0.74 -33.10 -6.98
CA THR A 357 -1.50 -34.37 -7.07
C THR A 357 -1.94 -34.64 -8.51
#